data_AF-A0A5E4CFT7-F1
#
_entry.id   AF-A0A5E4CFT7-F1
#
_cell.length_a   1.000
_cell.length_b   1.000
_cell.length_c   1.000
_cell.angle_alpha   90.00
_cell.angle_beta   90.00
_cell.angle_gamma   90.00
#
_symmetry.space_group_name_H-M   'P 1'
#
loop_
_entity.id
_entity.type
_entity.pdbx_description
1 polymer ?
#
loop_
_entity_poly.entity_id
_entity_poly.type
_entity_poly.pdbx_seq_one_letter_code
_entity_poly.pdbx_strand_id
1 'polypeptide(L)'
;MPLIEGDVYMYYKLYGFYQNLYRYVLSRSHNQLMGKDLMYSKNLPKAFLIAVSSCIQDVEDCAPFKVTSNKIPIAPCGAIANSMFNDTIILSYTRSTSEHIQVPVLKTGLTWWTDKYVKFQNPSFRNLSDHFI
;
A
#
# COMPACT_ATOMS: atom_id res chain seq x y z
N MET A 1 -22.87 17.47 25.77
CA MET A 1 -22.41 16.21 25.13
C MET A 1 -21.84 15.33 26.23
N PRO A 2 -22.16 14.04 26.26
CA PRO A 2 -21.52 13.12 27.21
C PRO A 2 -20.01 13.06 26.94
N LEU A 3 -19.23 13.03 28.02
CA LEU A 3 -17.78 12.86 27.95
C LEU A 3 -17.47 11.45 27.45
N ILE A 4 -16.62 11.32 26.44
CA ILE A 4 -16.09 10.03 26.02
C ILE A 4 -14.88 9.74 26.91
N GLU A 5 -14.94 8.67 27.69
CA GLU A 5 -13.85 8.26 28.58
C GLU A 5 -12.95 7.23 27.90
N GLY A 6 -11.63 7.36 28.10
CA GLY A 6 -10.62 6.47 27.54
C GLY A 6 -10.15 6.82 26.13
N ASP A 7 -9.45 5.87 25.51
CA ASP A 7 -8.89 6.03 24.16
C ASP A 7 -9.98 5.91 23.09
N VAL A 8 -10.00 6.87 22.18
CA VAL A 8 -10.97 6.95 21.09
C VAL A 8 -10.32 6.54 19.78
N TYR A 9 -10.93 5.58 19.09
CA TYR A 9 -10.49 5.10 17.79
C TYR A 9 -11.51 5.44 16.71
N MET A 10 -11.01 5.80 15.54
CA MET A 10 -11.83 6.10 14.37
C MET A 10 -11.66 5.00 13.33
N TYR A 11 -12.76 4.40 12.89
CA TYR A 11 -12.78 3.35 11.87
C TYR A 11 -13.61 3.78 10.67
N TYR A 12 -13.17 3.41 9.46
CA TYR A 12 -13.98 3.50 8.25
C TYR A 12 -14.54 2.11 7.91
N LYS A 13 -15.76 2.07 7.38
CA LYS A 13 -16.43 0.83 6.98
C LYS A 13 -16.88 0.94 5.54
N LEU A 14 -16.49 -0.05 4.74
CA LEU A 14 -16.91 -0.18 3.35
C LEU A 14 -18.06 -1.19 3.24
N TYR A 15 -19.07 -0.87 2.46
CA TYR A 15 -20.18 -1.76 2.13
C TYR A 15 -20.09 -2.16 0.65
N GLY A 16 -20.45 -3.42 0.34
CA GLY A 16 -20.37 -3.95 -1.01
C GLY A 16 -18.94 -4.19 -1.54
N PHE A 17 -17.93 -4.14 -0.67
CA PHE A 17 -16.53 -4.35 -1.04
C PHE A 17 -16.03 -5.73 -0.56
N TYR A 18 -15.95 -6.69 -1.47
CA TYR A 18 -15.63 -8.09 -1.17
C TYR A 18 -14.13 -8.38 -1.17
N GLN A 19 -13.42 -7.96 -0.12
CA GLN A 19 -11.98 -8.20 0.04
C GLN A 19 -11.61 -9.68 0.23
N ASN A 20 -12.58 -10.55 0.51
CA ASN A 20 -12.37 -11.99 0.73
C ASN A 20 -12.43 -12.84 -0.55
N LEU A 21 -12.68 -12.24 -1.71
CA LEU A 21 -12.67 -12.97 -2.98
C LEU A 21 -11.27 -13.57 -3.22
N TYR A 22 -11.21 -14.88 -3.49
CA TYR A 22 -9.93 -15.62 -3.61
C TYR A 22 -8.91 -14.92 -4.52
N ARG A 23 -9.32 -14.52 -5.73
CA ARG A 23 -8.45 -13.80 -6.68
C ARG A 23 -8.00 -12.44 -6.16
N TYR A 24 -8.85 -11.73 -5.41
CA TYR A 24 -8.49 -10.44 -4.81
C TYR A 24 -7.43 -10.64 -3.72
N VAL A 25 -7.61 -11.64 -2.85
CA VAL A 25 -6.66 -11.97 -1.77
C VAL A 25 -5.29 -12.39 -2.30
N LEU A 26 -5.27 -13.14 -3.41
CA LEU A 26 -4.02 -13.55 -4.06
C LEU A 26 -3.30 -12.40 -4.77
N SER A 27 -4.02 -11.38 -5.23
CA SER A 27 -3.47 -10.33 -6.09
C SER A 27 -2.59 -9.34 -5.32
N ARG A 28 -1.37 -9.78 -4.99
CA ARG A 28 -0.28 -9.06 -4.33
C ARG A 28 1.04 -9.79 -4.54
N SER A 29 2.16 -9.08 -4.40
CA SER A 29 3.50 -9.69 -4.34
C SER A 29 4.12 -9.50 -2.97
N HIS A 30 4.36 -10.60 -2.24
CA HIS A 30 5.00 -10.54 -0.93
C HIS A 30 6.44 -10.03 -1.00
N ASN A 31 7.19 -10.36 -2.05
CA ASN A 31 8.58 -9.94 -2.17
C ASN A 31 8.69 -8.42 -2.35
N GLN A 32 7.81 -7.80 -3.15
CA GLN A 32 7.71 -6.34 -3.24
C GLN A 32 7.36 -5.70 -1.90
N LEU A 33 6.36 -6.25 -1.21
CA LEU A 33 5.89 -5.72 0.08
C LEU A 33 6.91 -5.87 1.21
N MET A 34 7.77 -6.89 1.14
CA MET A 34 8.88 -7.11 2.05
C MET A 34 10.12 -6.28 1.70
N GLY A 35 10.07 -5.42 0.68
CA GLY A 35 11.22 -4.63 0.24
C GLY A 35 12.38 -5.50 -0.22
N LYS A 36 12.14 -6.75 -0.63
CA LYS A 36 13.22 -7.58 -1.15
C LYS A 36 13.65 -7.00 -2.48
N ASP A 37 14.95 -6.73 -2.57
CA ASP A 37 15.60 -6.23 -3.76
C ASP A 37 15.40 -7.22 -4.91
N LEU A 38 14.36 -6.97 -5.72
CA LEU A 38 14.20 -7.62 -7.01
C LEU A 38 15.32 -7.07 -7.91
N MET A 39 16.46 -7.78 -7.92
CA MET A 39 17.72 -7.37 -8.55
C MET A 39 17.53 -6.67 -9.92
N TYR A 40 17.63 -5.34 -9.91
CA TYR A 40 18.00 -4.56 -11.08
C TYR A 40 19.53 -4.40 -11.07
N SER A 41 20.25 -5.31 -11.73
CA SER A 41 21.70 -5.16 -11.90
C SER A 41 21.97 -4.03 -12.90
N LYS A 42 22.56 -2.92 -12.43
CA LYS A 42 22.84 -1.69 -13.20
C LYS A 42 23.82 -1.85 -14.37
N ASN A 43 24.39 -3.03 -14.60
CA ASN A 43 25.29 -3.28 -15.71
C ASN A 43 24.96 -4.64 -16.30
N LEU A 44 24.25 -4.74 -17.43
CA LEU A 44 24.49 -5.77 -18.47
C LEU A 44 23.49 -5.65 -19.66
N PRO A 45 23.97 -5.63 -20.92
CA PRO A 45 23.13 -5.80 -22.10
C PRO A 45 22.69 -7.27 -22.23
N LYS A 46 21.57 -7.52 -22.94
CA LYS A 46 20.95 -8.84 -23.18
C LYS A 46 20.32 -9.60 -21.99
N ALA A 47 20.61 -9.24 -20.73
CA ALA A 47 19.93 -9.75 -19.54
C ALA A 47 18.52 -9.14 -19.30
N PHE A 48 18.12 -8.17 -20.13
CA PHE A 48 16.84 -7.44 -20.03
C PHE A 48 15.60 -8.34 -20.15
N LEU A 49 15.67 -9.48 -20.85
CA LEU A 49 14.54 -10.42 -20.93
C LEU A 49 14.50 -11.42 -19.76
N ILE A 50 15.64 -11.71 -19.14
CA ILE A 50 15.77 -12.75 -18.09
C ILE A 50 15.53 -12.17 -16.68
N ALA A 51 15.92 -10.92 -16.44
CA ALA A 51 15.61 -10.23 -15.17
C ALA A 51 14.13 -9.81 -15.10
N VAL A 52 13.57 -9.35 -16.23
CA VAL A 52 12.13 -9.12 -16.36
C VAL A 52 11.35 -10.42 -16.16
N SER A 53 11.82 -11.58 -16.65
CA SER A 53 11.13 -12.85 -16.38
C SER A 53 11.14 -13.27 -14.91
N SER A 54 12.21 -12.97 -14.15
CA SER A 54 12.27 -13.24 -12.70
C SER A 54 11.31 -12.35 -11.90
N CYS A 55 11.26 -11.05 -12.21
CA CYS A 55 10.27 -10.14 -11.61
C CYS A 55 8.85 -10.54 -12.01
N ILE A 56 8.61 -10.90 -13.28
CA ILE A 56 7.30 -11.30 -13.79
C ILE A 56 6.78 -12.53 -13.05
N GLN A 57 7.64 -13.51 -12.75
CA GLN A 57 7.25 -14.71 -11.99
C GLN A 57 6.74 -14.36 -10.59
N ASP A 58 7.40 -13.44 -9.88
CA ASP A 58 7.00 -12.99 -8.54
C ASP A 58 5.75 -12.10 -8.52
N VAL A 59 5.26 -11.65 -9.68
CA VAL A 59 4.05 -10.82 -9.83
C VAL A 59 2.99 -11.48 -10.71
N GLU A 60 3.08 -12.79 -10.96
CA GLU A 60 2.07 -13.50 -11.76
C GLU A 60 0.67 -13.38 -11.12
N ASP A 61 0.60 -13.54 -9.80
CA ASP A 61 -0.63 -13.40 -9.03
C ASP A 61 -1.16 -11.95 -9.01
N CYS A 62 -0.32 -10.95 -9.30
CA CYS A 62 -0.72 -9.55 -9.37
C CYS A 62 -1.56 -9.20 -10.60
N ALA A 63 -1.82 -10.13 -11.52
CA ALA A 63 -2.67 -9.85 -12.69
C ALA A 63 -4.07 -9.33 -12.28
N PRO A 64 -4.61 -8.30 -12.95
CA PRO A 64 -4.04 -7.57 -14.09
C PRO A 64 -3.07 -6.43 -13.71
N PHE A 65 -2.96 -6.08 -12.43
CA PHE A 65 -2.21 -4.93 -11.91
C PHE A 65 -0.71 -5.22 -11.68
N LYS A 66 -0.08 -5.92 -12.62
CA LYS A 66 1.34 -6.28 -12.54
C LYS A 66 2.27 -5.32 -13.29
N VAL A 67 1.80 -4.79 -14.42
CA VAL A 67 2.56 -3.89 -15.29
C VAL A 67 1.65 -2.81 -15.87
N THR A 68 2.22 -1.64 -16.15
CA THR A 68 1.57 -0.57 -16.92
C THR A 68 1.53 -0.92 -18.42
N SER A 69 0.76 -0.16 -19.21
CA SER A 69 0.73 -0.26 -20.69
C SER A 69 2.12 -0.23 -21.34
N ASN A 70 3.07 0.50 -20.75
CA ASN A 70 4.45 0.62 -21.21
C ASN A 70 5.37 -0.53 -20.76
N LYS A 71 4.80 -1.62 -20.22
CA LYS A 71 5.52 -2.79 -19.68
C LYS A 71 6.45 -2.49 -18.50
N ILE A 72 6.18 -1.41 -17.78
CA ILE A 72 6.88 -1.06 -16.54
C ILE A 72 6.19 -1.79 -15.37
N PRO A 73 6.93 -2.47 -14.48
CA PRO A 73 6.35 -3.12 -13.31
C PRO A 73 5.80 -2.09 -12.32
N ILE A 74 4.62 -2.38 -11.76
CA ILE A 74 3.96 -1.54 -10.74
C ILE A 74 4.48 -1.95 -9.36
N ALA A 75 4.79 -0.99 -8.49
CA ALA A 75 5.16 -1.25 -7.11
C ALA A 75 4.43 -0.31 -6.13
N PRO A 76 3.57 -0.82 -5.23
CA PRO A 76 3.16 -2.23 -5.07
C PRO A 76 2.16 -2.69 -6.14
N CYS A 77 2.36 -3.91 -6.65
CA CYS A 77 1.44 -4.55 -7.60
C CYS A 77 0.22 -5.20 -6.93
N GLY A 78 -0.83 -5.42 -7.73
CA GLY A 78 -1.97 -6.24 -7.35
C GLY A 78 -3.24 -5.48 -6.97
N ALA A 79 -4.37 -6.18 -6.95
CA ALA A 79 -5.70 -5.60 -6.76
C ALA A 79 -5.87 -4.95 -5.38
N ILE A 80 -5.23 -5.51 -4.34
CA ILE A 80 -5.30 -4.98 -2.98
C ILE A 80 -4.71 -3.57 -2.91
N ALA A 81 -3.51 -3.39 -3.44
CA ALA A 81 -2.84 -2.10 -3.45
C ALA A 81 -3.54 -1.10 -4.39
N ASN A 82 -3.97 -1.55 -5.57
CA ASN A 82 -4.65 -0.70 -6.55
C ASN A 82 -6.01 -0.17 -6.08
N SER A 83 -6.64 -0.83 -5.11
CA SER A 83 -7.94 -0.44 -4.54
C SER A 83 -7.83 0.11 -3.11
N MET A 84 -6.69 0.71 -2.77
CA MET A 84 -6.49 1.38 -1.49
C MET A 84 -7.52 2.50 -1.28
N PHE A 85 -8.14 2.52 -0.09
CA PHE A 85 -9.03 3.60 0.32
C PHE A 85 -8.27 4.94 0.35
N ASN A 86 -8.81 5.95 -0.33
CA ASN A 86 -8.14 7.23 -0.58
C ASN A 86 -8.90 8.47 -0.10
N ASP A 87 -10.04 8.32 0.59
CA ASP A 87 -10.73 9.47 1.17
C ASP A 87 -9.95 10.03 2.36
N THR A 88 -10.07 11.34 2.57
CA THR A 88 -9.50 12.04 3.72
C THR A 88 -10.63 12.47 4.65
N ILE A 89 -10.62 11.99 5.88
CA ILE A 89 -11.64 12.33 6.87
C ILE A 89 -11.06 13.32 7.89
N ILE A 90 -11.77 14.42 8.10
CA ILE A 90 -11.42 15.47 9.06
C ILE A 90 -12.52 15.55 10.10
N LEU A 91 -12.15 15.35 11.37
CA LEU A 91 -13.08 15.46 12.49
C LEU A 91 -13.02 16.87 13.07
N SER A 92 -14.18 17.51 13.23
CA SER A 92 -14.31 18.81 13.88
C SER A 92 -15.53 18.83 14.79
N TYR A 93 -15.51 19.71 15.78
CA TYR A 93 -16.67 19.99 16.62
C TYR A 93 -16.96 21.49 16.61
N THR A 94 -18.24 21.82 16.79
CA THR A 94 -18.71 23.20 16.82
C THR A 94 -18.77 23.66 18.26
N ARG A 95 -17.96 24.66 18.62
CA ARG A 95 -17.97 25.26 19.96
C ARG A 95 -19.04 26.34 20.10
N SER A 96 -19.24 27.12 19.04
CA SER A 96 -20.23 28.21 18.89
C SER A 96 -20.72 28.27 17.44
N THR A 97 -21.78 29.03 17.14
CA THR A 97 -22.43 29.08 15.80
C THR A 97 -21.51 29.36 14.61
N SER A 98 -20.31 29.91 14.84
CA SER A 98 -19.31 30.24 13.81
C SER A 98 -17.90 29.70 14.10
N GLU A 99 -17.71 28.89 15.15
CA GLU A 99 -16.39 28.38 15.56
C GLU A 99 -16.35 26.85 15.42
N HIS A 100 -15.65 26.39 14.38
CA HIS A 100 -15.34 24.98 14.17
C HIS A 100 -13.90 24.69 14.59
N ILE A 101 -13.74 23.79 15.56
CA ILE A 101 -12.43 23.39 16.06
C ILE A 101 -12.14 21.98 15.55
N GLN A 102 -10.99 21.81 14.91
CA GLN A 102 -10.55 20.51 14.43
C GLN A 102 -10.08 19.64 15.60
N VAL A 103 -10.51 18.38 15.61
CA VAL A 103 -10.02 17.38 16.55
C VAL A 103 -8.70 16.81 16.00
N PRO A 104 -7.58 16.91 16.73
CA PRO A 104 -6.33 16.30 16.30
C PRO A 104 -6.47 14.77 16.34
N VAL A 105 -6.10 14.12 15.24
CA VAL A 105 -6.12 12.66 15.11
C VAL A 105 -4.72 12.12 14.89
N LEU A 106 -4.36 11.03 15.58
CA LEU A 106 -3.09 10.35 15.39
C LEU A 106 -3.11 9.54 14.09
N LYS A 107 -2.09 9.71 13.25
CA LYS A 107 -1.89 8.95 12.01
C LYS A 107 -0.84 7.84 12.13
N THR A 108 -0.22 7.71 13.30
CA THR A 108 0.88 6.79 13.60
C THR A 108 0.51 5.87 14.75
N GLY A 109 1.11 4.67 14.81
CA GLY A 109 0.81 3.69 15.87
C GLY A 109 -0.50 2.94 15.67
N LEU A 110 -1.05 2.97 14.45
CA LEU A 110 -2.30 2.29 14.09
C LEU A 110 -2.10 0.85 13.59
N THR A 111 -0.86 0.50 13.24
CA THR A 111 -0.50 -0.82 12.71
C THR A 111 0.14 -1.70 13.77
N TRP A 112 -0.01 -3.01 13.62
CA TRP A 112 0.68 -3.99 14.46
C TRP A 112 2.20 -3.83 14.34
N TRP A 113 2.89 -4.07 15.45
CA TRP A 113 4.36 -3.96 15.51
C TRP A 113 5.03 -4.87 14.49
N THR A 114 4.56 -6.11 14.33
CA THR A 114 5.09 -7.08 13.37
C THR A 114 4.92 -6.62 11.92
N ASP A 115 3.78 -6.00 11.59
CA ASP A 115 3.56 -5.47 10.25
C ASP A 115 4.51 -4.31 9.96
N LYS A 116 4.65 -3.37 10.91
CA LYS A 116 5.49 -2.17 10.74
C LYS A 116 6.99 -2.46 10.71
N TYR A 117 7.48 -3.41 11.50
CA TYR A 117 8.92 -3.58 11.74
C TYR A 117 9.51 -4.88 11.19
N VAL A 118 8.67 -5.86 10.80
CA VAL A 118 9.16 -7.16 10.33
C VAL A 118 8.70 -7.43 8.90
N LYS A 119 7.38 -7.39 8.67
CA LYS A 119 6.76 -7.90 7.45
C LYS A 119 6.87 -6.94 6.27
N PHE A 120 6.64 -5.65 6.47
CA PHE A 120 6.69 -4.66 5.41
C PHE A 120 7.96 -3.83 5.53
N GLN A 121 8.72 -3.72 4.44
CA GLN A 121 9.98 -2.98 4.42
C GLN A 121 10.11 -2.22 3.11
N ASN A 122 10.84 -1.10 3.16
CA ASN A 122 11.27 -0.41 1.96
C ASN A 122 12.50 -1.13 1.38
N PRO A 123 12.66 -1.19 0.04
CA PRO A 123 13.82 -1.77 -0.58
C PRO A 123 15.11 -0.98 -0.29
N SER A 124 16.25 -1.64 -0.44
CA SER A 124 17.56 -1.09 -0.05
C SER A 124 18.08 -0.03 -1.04
N PHE A 125 17.54 0.00 -2.26
CA PHE A 125 17.98 0.92 -3.32
C PHE A 125 17.42 2.33 -3.14
N ARG A 126 18.27 3.34 -3.37
CA ARG A 126 17.95 4.76 -3.11
C ARG A 126 17.02 5.43 -4.14
N ASN A 127 16.78 4.81 -5.31
CA ASN A 127 15.99 5.40 -6.39
C ASN A 127 14.86 4.47 -6.85
N LEU A 128 13.75 4.47 -6.11
CA LEU A 128 12.56 3.68 -6.45
C LEU A 128 11.87 4.19 -7.72
N SER A 129 11.82 5.52 -7.89
CA SER A 129 11.15 6.22 -8.99
C SER A 129 11.76 5.97 -10.37
N ASP A 130 13.02 5.55 -10.43
CA ASP A 130 13.71 5.25 -11.70
C ASP A 130 13.37 3.84 -12.22
N HIS A 131 12.79 2.98 -11.38
CA HIS A 131 12.65 1.54 -11.64
C HIS A 131 11.22 1.02 -11.53
N PHE A 132 10.34 1.71 -10.81
CA PHE A 132 8.94 1.35 -10.65
C PHE A 132 8.04 2.58 -10.77
N ILE A 133 6.79 2.35 -11.16
CA ILE A 133 5.68 3.30 -11.00
C ILE A 133 4.93 2.96 -9.72
#